data_AF-A0A8J7UNG1-F1
#
_entry.id   AF-A0A8J7UNG1-F1
#
_cell.length_a   1.000
_cell.length_b   1.000
_cell.length_c   1.000
_cell.angle_alpha   90.00
_cell.angle_beta   90.00
_cell.angle_gamma   90.00
#
_symmetry.space_group_name_H-M   'P 1'
#
loop_
_entity.id
_entity.type
_entity.pdbx_description
1 polymer ?
#
loop_
_entity_poly.entity_id
_entity_poly.type
_entity_poly.pdbx_seq_one_letter_code
_entity_poly.pdbx_strand_id
1 'polypeptide(L)' 'MEFKPLIPDLKFIKNKKQWSGHIRGQAMRAIPEEDYAFIMKATETPRG' A
#
# COMPACT_ATOMS: atom_id res chain seq x y z
N MET A 1 4.72 2.36 -11.51
CA MET A 1 5.27 1.95 -10.21
C MET A 1 4.65 0.63 -9.81
N GLU A 2 5.44 -0.32 -9.30
CA GLU A 2 4.93 -1.62 -8.83
C GLU A 2 4.47 -1.52 -7.36
N PHE A 3 3.33 -2.13 -7.02
CA PHE A 3 2.81 -2.15 -5.63
C PHE A 3 3.51 -3.19 -4.75
N LYS A 4 3.95 -4.33 -5.33
CA LYS A 4 4.55 -5.44 -4.58
C LYS A 4 5.77 -5.06 -3.71
N PRO A 5 6.70 -4.20 -4.16
CA PRO A 5 7.84 -3.77 -3.34
C PRO A 5 7.46 -2.96 -2.10
N LEU A 6 6.27 -2.36 -2.05
CA LEU A 6 5.81 -1.56 -0.91
C LEU A 6 5.22 -2.41 0.21
N ILE A 7 4.81 -3.65 -0.10
CA ILE A 7 4.16 -4.57 0.85
C ILE A 7 4.90 -4.67 2.19
N PRO A 8 6.24 -4.83 2.26
CA PRO A 8 6.96 -4.98 3.53
C PRO A 8 6.71 -3.83 4.52
N ASP A 9 6.59 -2.60 4.01
CA ASP A 9 6.54 -1.38 4.81
C ASP A 9 5.11 -0.92 5.15
N LEU A 10 4.10 -1.36 4.39
CA LEU A 10 2.70 -0.94 4.56
C LEU A 10 2.03 -1.52 5.81
N LYS A 11 1.81 -0.71 6.85
CA LYS A 11 1.34 -1.19 8.16
C LYS A 11 -0.08 -1.74 8.13
N PHE A 12 -0.93 -1.26 7.22
CA PHE A 12 -2.28 -1.81 7.05
C PHE A 12 -2.24 -3.29 6.65
N ILE A 13 -1.20 -3.74 5.95
CA ILE A 13 -1.00 -5.14 5.59
C ILE A 13 -0.33 -5.87 6.74
N LYS A 14 -1.15 -6.52 7.58
CA LYS A 14 -0.66 -7.29 8.74
C LYS A 14 0.09 -8.57 8.35
N ASN A 15 -0.42 -9.31 7.37
CA ASN A 15 0.22 -10.54 6.88
C ASN A 15 0.93 -10.28 5.55
N LYS A 16 2.26 -10.11 5.61
CA LYS A 16 3.11 -9.81 4.43
C LYS A 16 3.30 -11.02 3.50
N LYS A 17 3.21 -12.25 4.02
CA LYS A 17 3.38 -13.48 3.23
C LYS A 17 2.14 -13.81 2.40
N GLN A 18 0.95 -13.50 2.91
CA GLN A 18 -0.34 -13.74 2.24
C GLN A 18 -1.15 -12.43 2.10
N TRP A 19 -0.47 -11.37 1.65
CA TRP A 19 -1.05 -10.03 1.56
C TRP A 19 -2.19 -9.91 0.54
N SER A 20 -2.20 -10.73 -0.51
CA SER A 20 -3.24 -10.70 -1.54
C SER A 20 -4.62 -11.02 -0.97
N GLY A 21 -4.73 -11.99 -0.07
CA GLY A 21 -5.97 -12.30 0.64
C GLY A 21 -6.43 -11.17 1.57
N HIS A 22 -5.49 -10.38 2.08
CA HIS A 22 -5.78 -9.25 2.94
C HIS A 22 -6.45 -8.08 2.20
N ILE A 23 -6.22 -7.97 0.88
CA ILE A 23 -6.79 -6.92 0.01
C ILE A 23 -8.01 -7.44 -0.77
N ARG A 24 -8.04 -8.74 -1.07
CA ARG A 24 -9.12 -9.38 -1.83
C ARG A 24 -10.48 -9.18 -1.16
N GLY A 25 -11.51 -8.90 -1.97
CA GLY A 25 -12.89 -8.80 -1.52
C GLY A 25 -13.30 -7.44 -0.97
N GLN A 26 -12.39 -6.46 -0.96
CA GLN A 26 -12.71 -5.07 -0.62
C GLN A 26 -12.30 -4.13 -1.74
N ALA A 27 -13.26 -3.36 -2.27
CA ALA A 27 -13.01 -2.37 -3.30
C ALA A 27 -12.20 -1.17 -2.76
N MET A 28 -12.47 -0.79 -1.50
CA MET A 28 -11.81 0.33 -0.82
C MET A 28 -11.58 -0.03 0.65
N ARG A 29 -10.52 0.56 1.23
CA ARG A 29 -10.18 0.40 2.64
C ARG A 29 -9.54 1.68 3.16
N ALA A 30 -9.91 2.06 4.38
CA ALA A 30 -9.20 3.10 5.11
C ALA A 30 -7.79 2.60 5.50
N ILE A 31 -6.77 3.39 5.18
CA ILE A 31 -5.39 3.13 5.56
C ILE A 31 -4.93 4.19 6.57
N PRO A 32 -3.94 3.87 7.42
CA PRO A 32 -3.26 4.87 8.23
C PRO A 32 -2.66 5.99 7.37
N GLU A 33 -2.63 7.22 7.90
CA GLU A 33 -2.04 8.39 7.22
C GLU A 33 -0.58 8.16 6.82
N GLU A 34 0.17 7.45 7.65
CA GLU A 34 1.56 7.07 7.39
C GLU A 34 1.73 6.16 6.15
N ASP A 35 0.80 5.24 5.93
CA ASP A 35 0.81 4.37 4.74
C ASP A 35 0.47 5.18 3.49
N TYR A 36 -0.47 6.13 3.60
CA TYR A 36 -0.78 7.06 2.53
C TYR A 36 0.44 7.91 2.17
N ALA A 37 1.08 8.55 3.15
CA ALA A 37 2.27 9.37 2.93
C ALA A 37 3.43 8.56 2.31
N PHE A 38 3.61 7.31 2.76
CA PHE A 38 4.61 6.39 2.20
C PHE A 38 4.33 6.06 0.73
N ILE A 39 3.09 5.69 0.40
CA ILE A 39 2.67 5.42 -0.99
C ILE A 39 2.87 6.68 -1.83
N MET A 40 2.41 7.83 -1.34
CA MET A 40 2.48 9.09 -2.09
C MET A 40 3.92 9.48 -2.40
N LYS A 41 4.81 9.45 -1.40
CA LYS A 41 6.25 9.68 -1.58
C LYS A 41 6.85 8.73 -2.60
N ALA A 42 6.46 7.45 -2.54
CA ALA A 42 6.96 6.45 -3.48
C ALA A 42 6.38 6.61 -4.90
N THR A 43 5.25 7.31 -5.03
CA THR A 43 4.60 7.69 -6.30
C THR A 43 4.91 9.11 -6.78
N GLU A 44 5.85 9.83 -6.16
CA GLU A 44 6.34 11.14 -6.63
C GLU A 44 7.08 11.01 -7.99
N THR A 45 6.31 10.68 -9.01
CA THR A 45 6.53 11.06 -10.40
C THR A 45 6.06 12.51 -10.48
N PRO A 46 6.82 13.45 -11.09
CA PRO A 46 6.31 14.78 -11.33
C PRO A 46 5.04 14.60 -12.17
N ARG A 47 3.89 15.00 -11.62
CA ARG A 47 2.69 15.20 -12.43
C ARG A 47 2.95 16.47 -13.24
N GLY A 48 3.71 16.31 -14.32
CA GLY A 48 3.83 17.25 -15.43
C GLY A 48 2.85 16.85 -16.52
#